data_AF-A0A258DYI1-F1
#
_entry.id   AF-A0A258DYI1-F1
#
_cell.length_a   1.000
_cell.length_b   1.000
_cell.length_c   1.000
_cell.angle_alpha   90.00
_cell.angle_beta   90.00
_cell.angle_gamma   90.00
#
_symmetry.space_group_name_H-M   'P 1'
#
loop_
_entity.id
_entity.type
_entity.pdbx_description
1 polymer ?
#
loop_
_entity_poly.entity_id
_entity_poly.type
_entity_poly.pdbx_seq_one_letter_code
_entity_poly.pdbx_strand_id
1 'polypeptide(L)' 'LGMGLAAIGVGNIFGNFLSGALRNPSAADGQFARAFIGAALAEGLGIFALVVALVLLFVA' A
#
# COMPACT_ATOMS: atom_id res chain seq x y z
N LEU A 1 -14.77 3.58 -1.62
CA LEU A 1 -14.33 2.56 -0.63
C LEU A 1 -12.99 1.92 -1.00
N GLY A 2 -12.85 1.32 -2.19
CA GLY A 2 -11.62 0.60 -2.60
C GLY A 2 -10.31 1.40 -2.43
N MET A 3 -10.23 2.62 -2.95
CA MET A 3 -9.05 3.49 -2.76
C MET A 3 -8.78 3.84 -1.29
N GLY A 4 -9.82 4.04 -0.48
CA GLY A 4 -9.66 4.33 0.95
C GLY A 4 -9.10 3.14 1.74
N LEU A 5 -9.50 1.91 1.39
CA LEU A 5 -8.95 0.70 1.99
C LEU A 5 -7.49 0.46 1.57
N ALA A 6 -7.14 0.77 0.32
CA ALA A 6 -5.75 0.75 -0.15
C ALA A 6 -4.88 1.72 0.66
N ALA A 7 -5.33 2.96 0.88
CA ALA A 7 -4.61 3.94 1.68
C ALA A 7 -4.41 3.49 3.14
N ILE A 8 -5.42 2.86 3.76
CA ILE A 8 -5.28 2.25 5.10
C ILE A 8 -4.24 1.13 5.08
N GLY A 9 -4.25 0.28 4.04
CA GLY A 9 -3.27 -0.78 3.85
C GLY A 9 -1.84 -0.26 3.77
N VAL A 10 -1.60 0.76 2.95
CA VAL A 10 -0.30 1.43 2.83
C VAL A 10 0.13 2.04 4.16
N GLY A 11 -0.77 2.74 4.85
CA GLY A 11 -0.52 3.32 6.16
C GLY A 11 -0.08 2.28 7.21
N ASN A 12 -0.75 1.12 7.23
CA ASN A 12 -0.37 0.02 8.12
C ASN A 12 0.99 -0.58 7.77
N ILE A 13 1.31 -0.74 6.49
CA ILE A 13 2.59 -1.30 6.04
C ILE A 13 3.75 -0.40 6.47
N PHE A 14 3.67 0.91 6.16
CA PHE A 14 4.73 1.84 6.53
C PHE A 14 4.76 2.17 8.03
N GLY A 15 3.61 2.17 8.72
CA GLY A 15 3.55 2.31 10.18
C GLY A 15 4.27 1.16 10.89
N ASN A 16 4.04 -0.08 10.45
CA ASN A 16 4.73 -1.26 10.99
C ASN A 16 6.21 -1.26 10.63
N PHE A 17 6.57 -0.88 9.40
CA PHE A 17 7.97 -0.72 8.99
C PHE A 17 8.69 0.29 9.89
N LEU A 18 8.11 1.48 10.11
CA LEU A 18 8.70 2.52 10.95
C LEU A 18 8.85 2.05 12.39
N SER A 19 7.82 1.41 12.96
CA SER A 19 7.90 0.84 14.32
C SER A 19 9.03 -0.20 14.45
N GLY A 20 9.23 -1.04 13.43
CA GLY A 20 10.34 -1.99 13.37
C GLY A 20 11.70 -1.32 13.19
N ALA A 21 11.79 -0.33 12.31
CA ALA A 21 13.03 0.42 12.03
C ALA A 21 13.52 1.19 13.26
N LEU A 22 12.60 1.78 14.04
CA LEU A 22 12.95 2.46 15.30
C LEU A 22 13.51 1.49 16.37
N ARG A 23 13.13 0.21 16.32
CA ARG A 23 13.63 -0.82 17.25
C ARG A 23 14.98 -1.39 16.84
N ASN A 24 15.24 -1.52 15.53
CA ASN A 24 16.52 -2.00 15.02
C ASN A 24 16.90 -1.30 13.69
N PRO A 25 17.49 -0.10 13.75
CA PRO A 25 17.76 0.72 12.56
C PRO A 25 18.69 0.05 11.55
N SER A 26 19.65 -0.75 12.00
CA SER A 26 20.63 -1.43 11.14
C SER A 26 20.02 -2.47 10.20
N ALA A 27 18.85 -3.02 10.53
CA ALA A 27 18.13 -3.96 9.67
C ALA A 27 17.05 -3.29 8.80
N ALA A 28 16.81 -1.98 8.99
CA ALA A 28 15.73 -1.26 8.33
C ALA A 28 15.92 -1.23 6.80
N ASP A 29 17.12 -0.91 6.33
CA ASP A 29 17.46 -0.88 4.90
C ASP A 29 17.17 -2.22 4.21
N GLY A 30 17.45 -3.34 4.87
CA GLY A 30 17.18 -4.68 4.36
C GLY A 30 15.69 -5.02 4.25
N GLN A 31 14.80 -4.30 4.92
CA GLN A 31 13.35 -4.51 4.86
C GLN A 31 12.61 -3.44 4.06
N PHE A 32 13.27 -2.32 3.72
CA PHE A 32 12.64 -1.21 3.01
C PHE A 32 12.06 -1.63 1.66
N ALA A 33 12.80 -2.43 0.88
CA ALA A 33 12.32 -2.97 -0.40
C ALA A 33 11.05 -3.83 -0.22
N ARG A 34 10.98 -4.62 0.85
CA ARG A 34 9.80 -5.45 1.15
C ARG A 34 8.59 -4.62 1.55
N ALA A 35 8.80 -3.56 2.34
CA ALA A 35 7.74 -2.60 2.66
C ALA A 35 7.20 -1.94 1.38
N PHE A 36 8.08 -1.55 0.47
CA PHE A 36 7.70 -0.96 -0.82
C PHE A 36 6.93 -1.92 -1.72
N ILE A 37 7.34 -3.19 -1.79
CA ILE A 37 6.60 -4.23 -2.54
C ILE A 37 5.19 -4.38 -1.97
N GLY A 38 5.06 -4.45 -0.64
CA GLY A 38 3.75 -4.52 0.02
C GLY A 38 2.88 -3.30 -0.28
N ALA A 39 3.46 -2.09 -0.20
CA ALA A 39 2.74 -0.86 -0.49
C ALA A 39 2.31 -0.75 -1.96
N ALA A 40 3.17 -1.14 -2.90
CA ALA A 40 2.85 -1.17 -4.33
C ALA A 40 1.70 -2.14 -4.64
N LEU A 41 1.64 -3.28 -3.96
CA LEU A 41 0.52 -4.22 -4.08
C LEU A 41 -0.78 -3.63 -3.52
N ALA A 42 -0.72 -2.95 -2.37
CA ALA A 42 -1.88 -2.28 -1.79
C ALA A 42 -2.42 -1.16 -2.70
N GLU A 43 -1.53 -0.31 -3.23
CA GLU A 43 -1.89 0.74 -4.20
C GLU A 43 -2.41 0.14 -5.52
N GLY A 44 -1.84 -0.97 -5.98
CA GLY A 44 -2.30 -1.66 -7.18
C GLY A 44 -3.78 -2.06 -7.08
N LEU A 45 -4.22 -2.53 -5.91
CA LEU A 45 -5.65 -2.82 -5.65
C LEU A 45 -6.50 -1.55 -5.61
N GLY A 46 -5.96 -0.44 -5.09
CA GLY A 46 -6.62 0.87 -5.07
C GLY A 46 -6.86 1.41 -6.48
N ILE A 47 -5.84 1.39 -7.33
CA ILE A 47 -5.92 1.81 -8.73
C ILE A 47 -6.84 0.87 -9.51
N PHE A 48 -6.77 -0.44 -9.27
CA PHE A 48 -7.70 -1.38 -9.88
C PHE A 48 -9.16 -1.05 -9.56
N ALA A 49 -9.48 -0.72 -8.30
CA ALA A 49 -10.82 -0.30 -7.92
C ALA A 49 -11.27 0.99 -8.63
N LEU A 50 -10.35 1.94 -8.87
CA LEU A 50 -10.62 3.14 -9.67
C LEU A 50 -10.93 2.78 -11.13
N VAL A 51 -10.13 1.91 -11.75
CA VAL A 51 -10.35 1.45 -13.13
C VAL A 51 -11.72 0.80 -13.26
N VAL A 52 -12.09 -0.09 -12.32
CA VAL A 52 -13.43 -0.71 -12.31
C VAL A 52 -14.54 0.34 -12.19
N ALA A 53 -14.37 1.35 -11.33
CA ALA A 53 -15.35 2.43 -11.20
C ALA A 53 -15.52 3.24 -12.50
N LEU A 54 -14.42 3.51 -13.22
CA LEU A 54 -14.47 4.21 -14.51
C LEU A 54 -15.17 3.37 -15.59
N VAL A 55 -14.90 2.06 -15.63
CA VAL A 55 -15.60 1.14 -16.55
C VAL A 55 -17.11 1.15 -16.27
N LEU A 56 -17.52 1.08 -15.00
CA LEU A 56 -18.93 1.11 -14.63
C LEU A 56 -19.61 2.46 -14.92
N LEU A 57 -18.87 3.56 -14.97
CA LEU A 57 -19.42 4.89 -15.20
C LEU A 57 -19.55 5.24 -16.69
N PHE A 58 -18.65 4.73 -17.53
CA PHE A 58 -18.51 5.16 -18.93
C PHE A 58 -18.69 4.06 -19.97
N VAL A 59 -18.70 2.78 -19.55
CA VAL A 59 -18.80 1.63 -20.47
C VAL A 59 -20.04 0.79 -20.19
N ALA A 60 -20.35 0.53 -18.92
CA ALA A 60 -21.57 -0.17 -18.50
C ALA A 60 -22.79 0.76 -18.57
#